data_AF-F0F642-F1
#
_entry.id   AF-F0F642-F1
#
_cell.length_a   1.000
_cell.length_b   1.000
_cell.length_c   1.000
_cell.angle_alpha   90.00
_cell.angle_beta   90.00
_cell.angle_gamma   90.00
#
_symmetry.space_group_name_H-M   'P 1'
#
loop_
_entity.id
_entity.type
_entity.pdbx_description
1 polymer ?
#
loop_
_entity_poly.entity_id
_entity_poly.type
_entity_poly.pdbx_seq_one_letter_code
_entity_poly.pdbx_strand_id
1 'polypeptide(L)'
;MVRRYAGCRAVAAGAAFEEERDDALIPSSETKEQMIMELDLEPLRLPSDNVRPVVIAGPCSAETEEQVMSTARSLADKGCHIFRAGIWKPRTKPGGFEGNGETALPWMKEVKEETGMLISTEVATPEHVELALKYGMDILWIGARTSANPFAMQALADTLQGMDIPVLVKNPVNPDLELWIGALQRLNQAGLKRLGVIHRGFSSYEKKIYRNVPMWQIPIELRRRIPGLPIICDPSHIGGRRDLIAPLCQQAMDLGFDGLIVESHCNPEKAWSDAKQQVTPDILDYILSLLVVRDHTSTTEGLRLLRAQIDEVDNSLMGLLSKRFRICREIGTFKKEHNMTVLQTGRYNEILEKRGAQASLCGMDPNFAAQVFELIHEESVRQQLEIVNR
;
A
#
# COMPACT_ATOMS: atom_id res chain seq x y z
N MET A 1 4.96 -45.18 57.10
CA MET A 1 5.91 -45.27 58.24
C MET A 1 7.08 -44.35 57.87
N VAL A 2 7.15 -43.10 58.36
CA VAL A 2 7.78 -42.72 59.65
C VAL A 2 9.30 -42.96 59.54
N ARG A 3 10.25 -42.02 59.70
CA ARG A 3 10.31 -40.74 60.42
C ARG A 3 11.69 -40.08 60.18
N ARG A 4 11.71 -38.74 60.31
CA ARG A 4 12.60 -37.84 61.09
C ARG A 4 14.13 -37.99 61.02
N TYR A 5 14.84 -36.86 60.99
CA TYR A 5 15.49 -36.17 62.14
C TYR A 5 15.74 -34.70 61.69
N ALA A 6 15.10 -33.67 62.24
CA ALA A 6 15.30 -33.02 63.55
C ALA A 6 16.70 -32.37 63.71
N GLY A 7 16.72 -31.03 63.68
CA GLY A 7 17.83 -30.18 64.10
C GLY A 7 17.26 -28.83 64.56
N CYS A 8 17.57 -28.45 65.79
CA CYS A 8 16.87 -27.47 66.63
C CYS A 8 17.83 -26.33 66.97
N ARG A 9 17.39 -25.05 66.95
CA ARG A 9 17.47 -24.08 68.06
C ARG A 9 17.11 -22.64 67.65
N ALA A 10 16.39 -21.98 68.56
CA ALA A 10 15.96 -20.58 68.62
C ALA A 10 17.15 -19.58 68.64
N VAL A 11 16.99 -18.26 68.40
CA VAL A 11 16.45 -17.23 69.31
C VAL A 11 16.10 -15.92 68.55
N ALA A 12 15.18 -15.16 69.15
CA ALA A 12 14.47 -13.94 68.79
C ALA A 12 15.22 -12.65 68.36
N ALA A 13 14.54 -11.84 67.55
CA ALA A 13 14.41 -10.36 67.58
C ALA A 13 13.43 -10.00 66.42
N GLY A 14 12.37 -9.20 66.53
CA GLY A 14 12.26 -7.89 67.16
C GLY A 14 12.38 -6.81 66.08
N ALA A 15 11.27 -6.12 65.77
CA ALA A 15 11.14 -4.78 65.17
C ALA A 15 10.28 -4.68 63.88
N ALA A 16 9.56 -3.56 63.84
CA ALA A 16 8.49 -3.18 62.94
C ALA A 16 8.91 -3.04 61.47
N PHE A 17 8.00 -3.37 60.55
CA PHE A 17 8.05 -2.88 59.18
C PHE A 17 7.20 -1.60 59.11
N GLU A 18 7.87 -0.49 58.81
CA GLU A 18 7.24 0.78 58.44
C GLU A 18 6.54 0.62 57.08
N GLU A 19 5.30 1.09 56.99
CA GLU A 19 4.56 1.28 55.74
C GLU A 19 5.14 2.47 54.98
N GLU A 20 5.96 2.24 53.96
CA GLU A 20 6.15 3.21 52.89
C GLU A 20 5.01 3.06 51.88
N ARG A 21 4.19 4.12 51.78
CA ARG A 21 3.19 4.30 50.73
C ARG A 21 3.91 4.71 49.45
N ASP A 22 4.06 3.77 48.52
CA ASP A 22 4.37 4.10 47.13
C ASP A 22 3.07 4.51 46.42
N ASP A 23 2.90 5.83 46.24
CA ASP A 23 1.95 6.43 45.31
C ASP A 23 2.40 6.11 43.88
N ALA A 24 2.04 4.92 43.39
CA ALA A 24 2.16 4.58 41.99
C ALA A 24 1.10 5.36 41.19
N LEU A 25 1.52 6.50 40.62
CA LEU A 25 0.80 7.20 39.57
C LEU A 25 0.46 6.22 38.44
N ILE A 26 -0.83 5.95 38.27
CA ILE A 26 -1.41 5.31 37.10
C ILE A 26 -1.15 6.25 35.90
N PRO A 27 -0.43 5.84 34.84
CA PRO A 27 -0.33 6.68 33.65
C PRO A 27 -1.72 6.79 33.03
N SER A 28 -2.25 8.01 33.02
CA SER A 28 -3.47 8.37 32.30
C SER A 28 -3.30 7.99 30.83
N SER A 29 -4.34 7.34 30.28
CA SER A 29 -4.47 6.97 28.89
C SER A 29 -3.98 8.08 27.95
N GLU A 30 -2.80 7.86 27.37
CA GLU A 30 -2.40 8.54 26.14
C GLU A 30 -3.43 8.14 25.08
N THR A 31 -4.30 9.09 24.75
CA THR A 31 -5.03 9.13 23.49
C THR A 31 -4.02 8.83 22.40
N LYS A 32 -4.23 7.76 21.62
CA LYS A 32 -3.49 7.51 20.38
C LYS A 32 -3.78 8.65 19.40
N GLU A 33 -3.12 9.80 19.57
CA GLU A 33 -2.92 10.74 18.48
C GLU A 33 -2.19 9.95 17.39
N GLN A 34 -2.88 9.76 16.27
CA GLN A 34 -2.27 9.24 15.07
C GLN A 34 -1.15 10.21 14.69
N MET A 35 0.11 9.87 15.01
CA MET A 35 1.27 10.59 14.51
C MET A 35 1.17 10.62 12.98
N ILE A 36 0.77 11.76 12.43
CA ILE A 36 0.99 12.09 11.03
C ILE A 36 2.51 12.01 10.86
N MET A 37 2.96 11.04 10.08
CA MET A 37 4.37 10.91 9.80
C MET A 37 4.77 12.03 8.84
N GLU A 38 5.55 13.00 9.33
CA GLU A 38 6.09 14.05 8.48
C GLU A 38 7.27 13.51 7.66
N LEU A 39 7.00 13.22 6.38
CA LEU A 39 8.02 13.27 5.35
C LEU A 39 8.13 14.72 4.86
N ASP A 40 9.35 15.24 4.73
CA ASP A 40 9.60 16.55 4.11
C ASP A 40 9.54 16.40 2.58
N LEU A 41 8.35 16.60 2.01
CA LEU A 41 8.07 16.37 0.60
C LEU A 41 7.95 17.66 -0.20
N GLU A 42 8.57 17.67 -1.37
CA GLU A 42 8.37 18.66 -2.42
C GLU A 42 7.58 18.06 -3.59
N PRO A 43 6.83 18.88 -4.36
CA PRO A 43 6.17 18.41 -5.57
C PRO A 43 7.16 17.72 -6.51
N LEU A 44 6.76 16.61 -7.14
CA LEU A 44 7.62 15.90 -8.09
C LEU A 44 7.99 16.75 -9.32
N ARG A 45 7.18 17.78 -9.64
CA ARG A 45 7.34 18.66 -10.83
C ARG A 45 7.40 17.85 -12.14
N LEU A 46 6.58 16.81 -12.23
CA LEU A 46 6.46 16.00 -13.45
C LEU A 46 5.61 16.76 -14.49
N PRO A 47 5.99 16.75 -15.77
CA PRO A 47 5.19 17.38 -16.81
C PRO A 47 3.86 16.65 -16.98
N SER A 48 2.79 17.43 -17.07
CA SER A 48 1.45 17.00 -17.44
C SER A 48 0.81 18.12 -18.25
N ASP A 49 0.04 17.71 -19.24
CA ASP A 49 -0.74 18.52 -20.17
C ASP A 49 -2.04 19.05 -19.55
N ASN A 50 -2.25 18.90 -18.24
CA ASN A 50 -3.42 19.29 -17.43
C ASN A 50 -4.77 18.64 -17.85
N VAL A 51 -4.88 18.16 -19.08
CA VAL A 51 -6.01 17.39 -19.62
C VAL A 51 -5.87 15.91 -19.30
N ARG A 52 -4.63 15.42 -19.14
CA ARG A 52 -4.32 14.02 -18.85
C ARG A 52 -3.58 13.91 -17.50
N PRO A 53 -3.76 12.79 -16.77
CA PRO A 53 -2.96 12.52 -15.59
C PRO A 53 -1.48 12.42 -15.97
N VAL A 54 -0.56 12.48 -15.00
CA VAL A 54 0.86 12.24 -15.30
C VAL A 54 1.01 10.80 -15.84
N VAL A 55 1.62 10.65 -17.02
CA VAL A 55 1.85 9.33 -17.64
C VAL A 55 3.33 9.09 -17.86
N ILE A 56 3.81 7.97 -17.33
CA ILE A 56 5.15 7.42 -17.53
C ILE A 56 5.00 6.18 -18.43
N ALA A 57 5.42 6.27 -19.69
CA ALA A 57 5.14 5.23 -20.68
C ALA A 57 6.40 4.77 -21.42
N GLY A 58 6.43 3.51 -21.83
CA GLY A 58 7.57 2.94 -22.57
C GLY A 58 7.76 1.46 -22.29
N PRO A 59 8.75 0.84 -22.93
CA PRO A 59 8.86 -0.62 -22.99
C PRO A 59 9.30 -1.20 -21.65
N CYS A 60 8.89 -2.44 -21.37
CA CYS A 60 9.27 -3.18 -20.17
C CYS A 60 10.80 -3.26 -19.99
N SER A 61 11.53 -3.44 -21.10
CA SER A 61 12.98 -3.44 -21.14
C SER A 61 13.46 -2.66 -22.38
N ALA A 62 14.66 -2.09 -22.32
CA ALA A 62 15.32 -1.56 -23.51
C ALA A 62 15.97 -2.72 -24.28
N GLU A 63 15.37 -3.13 -25.40
CA GLU A 63 15.74 -4.36 -26.12
C GLU A 63 16.76 -4.07 -27.22
N THR A 64 16.46 -3.07 -28.06
CA THR A 64 17.37 -2.53 -29.08
C THR A 64 17.16 -1.03 -29.20
N GLU A 65 18.14 -0.32 -29.75
CA GLU A 65 18.04 1.11 -30.05
C GLU A 65 16.83 1.42 -30.95
N GLU A 66 16.65 0.67 -32.04
CA GLU A 66 15.51 0.81 -32.95
C GLU A 66 14.16 0.65 -32.22
N GLN A 67 14.05 -0.36 -31.35
CA GLN A 67 12.84 -0.61 -30.56
C GLN A 67 12.54 0.55 -29.62
N VAL A 68 13.57 1.03 -28.90
CA VAL A 68 13.47 2.15 -27.96
C VAL A 68 13.04 3.42 -28.69
N MET A 69 13.75 3.80 -29.76
CA MET A 69 13.48 5.02 -30.52
C MET A 69 12.13 4.98 -31.23
N SER A 70 11.77 3.85 -31.84
CA SER A 70 10.46 3.68 -32.48
C SER A 70 9.30 3.84 -31.48
N THR A 71 9.44 3.24 -30.30
CA THR A 71 8.44 3.36 -29.23
C THR A 71 8.36 4.79 -28.71
N ALA A 72 9.52 5.43 -28.48
CA ALA A 72 9.61 6.79 -27.96
C ALA A 72 8.99 7.83 -28.90
N ARG A 73 9.33 7.81 -30.20
CA ARG A 73 8.76 8.70 -31.22
C ARG A 73 7.23 8.61 -31.22
N SER A 74 6.70 7.39 -31.28
CA SER A 74 5.25 7.17 -31.33
C SER A 74 4.51 7.60 -30.06
N LEU A 75 5.15 7.52 -28.89
CA LEU A 75 4.60 8.03 -27.63
C LEU A 75 4.66 9.57 -27.57
N ALA A 76 5.76 10.17 -27.99
CA ALA A 76 5.91 11.63 -28.05
C ALA A 76 4.90 12.27 -29.00
N ASP A 77 4.68 11.67 -30.18
CA ASP A 77 3.67 12.10 -31.16
C ASP A 77 2.24 12.10 -30.56
N LYS A 78 2.02 11.29 -29.53
CA LYS A 78 0.74 11.19 -28.81
C LYS A 78 0.68 12.07 -27.57
N GLY A 79 1.69 12.90 -27.32
CA GLY A 79 1.75 13.81 -26.19
C GLY A 79 2.20 13.17 -24.87
N CYS A 80 2.87 12.02 -24.90
CA CYS A 80 3.56 11.53 -23.69
C CYS A 80 4.79 12.40 -23.40
N HIS A 81 5.04 12.67 -22.11
CA HIS A 81 6.13 13.54 -21.68
C HIS A 81 7.26 12.82 -20.92
N ILE A 82 7.03 11.56 -20.53
CA ILE A 82 7.99 10.78 -19.74
C ILE A 82 8.13 9.38 -20.34
N PHE A 83 9.35 9.07 -20.79
CA PHE A 83 9.71 7.78 -21.36
C PHE A 83 10.38 6.88 -20.33
N ARG A 84 9.87 5.66 -20.17
CA ARG A 84 10.44 4.66 -19.25
C ARG A 84 11.00 3.44 -19.97
N ALA A 85 12.16 2.94 -19.56
CA ALA A 85 12.65 1.63 -19.99
C ALA A 85 13.40 0.91 -18.88
N GLY A 86 13.31 -0.42 -18.85
CA GLY A 86 14.07 -1.24 -17.90
C GLY A 86 15.44 -1.53 -18.48
N ILE A 87 16.47 -0.90 -17.91
CA ILE A 87 17.86 -1.10 -18.35
C ILE A 87 18.48 -2.36 -17.73
N TRP A 88 18.15 -2.60 -16.47
CA TRP A 88 18.54 -3.80 -15.71
C TRP A 88 17.28 -4.55 -15.28
N LYS A 89 17.24 -5.87 -15.50
CA LYS A 89 16.07 -6.71 -15.20
C LYS A 89 16.41 -7.74 -14.13
N PRO A 90 15.83 -7.64 -12.92
CA PRO A 90 15.99 -8.68 -11.92
C PRO A 90 15.20 -9.92 -12.36
N ARG A 91 15.88 -10.97 -12.84
CA ARG A 91 15.23 -12.21 -13.28
C ARG A 91 15.12 -13.19 -12.12
N THR A 92 13.94 -13.79 -11.97
CA THR A 92 13.69 -14.81 -10.94
C THR A 92 14.47 -16.09 -11.23
N LYS A 93 14.65 -16.42 -12.50
CA LYS A 93 15.45 -17.56 -12.94
C LYS A 93 16.62 -17.04 -13.79
N PRO A 94 17.85 -17.54 -13.58
CA PRO A 94 18.98 -17.27 -14.46
C PRO A 94 18.68 -17.65 -15.91
N GLY A 95 19.35 -16.98 -16.86
CA GLY A 95 19.27 -17.30 -18.30
C GLY A 95 18.10 -16.68 -19.05
N GLY A 96 17.27 -15.87 -18.40
CA GLY A 96 16.36 -14.95 -19.09
C GLY A 96 17.08 -13.64 -19.46
N PHE A 97 16.56 -12.87 -20.42
CA PHE A 97 17.06 -11.53 -20.73
C PHE A 97 17.17 -10.64 -19.47
N GLU A 98 18.38 -10.17 -19.14
CA GLU A 98 18.71 -9.42 -17.92
C GLU A 98 18.73 -7.89 -18.15
N GLY A 99 18.39 -7.45 -19.36
CA GLY A 99 18.59 -6.08 -19.80
C GLY A 99 19.94 -5.91 -20.49
N ASN A 100 20.09 -4.80 -21.22
CA ASN A 100 21.31 -4.47 -21.96
C ASN A 100 22.33 -3.66 -21.11
N GLY A 101 21.99 -3.34 -19.85
CA GLY A 101 22.88 -2.63 -18.93
C GLY A 101 23.33 -1.27 -19.47
N GLU A 102 24.57 -0.87 -19.19
CA GLU A 102 25.12 0.44 -19.60
C GLU A 102 25.00 0.71 -21.11
N THR A 103 25.05 -0.34 -21.96
CA THR A 103 24.92 -0.21 -23.42
C THR A 103 23.60 0.42 -23.86
N ALA A 104 22.53 0.29 -23.06
CA ALA A 104 21.24 0.88 -23.38
C ALA A 104 21.05 2.32 -22.85
N LEU A 105 21.93 2.80 -21.98
CA LEU A 105 21.83 4.17 -21.43
C LEU A 105 22.03 5.27 -22.51
N PRO A 106 22.94 5.12 -23.50
CA PRO A 106 23.00 6.03 -24.65
C PRO A 106 21.67 6.14 -25.41
N TRP A 107 20.94 5.04 -25.59
CA TRP A 107 19.65 5.05 -26.30
C TRP A 107 18.61 5.89 -25.58
N MET A 108 18.59 5.81 -24.24
CA MET A 108 17.71 6.64 -23.42
C MET A 108 18.07 8.13 -23.56
N LYS A 109 19.37 8.46 -23.59
CA LYS A 109 19.81 9.84 -23.82
C LYS A 109 19.33 10.35 -25.18
N GLU A 110 19.43 9.52 -26.22
CA GLU A 110 18.96 9.86 -27.57
C GLU A 110 17.44 10.06 -27.62
N VAL A 111 16.66 9.26 -26.87
CA VAL A 111 15.21 9.51 -26.70
C VAL A 111 14.96 10.93 -26.19
N LYS A 112 15.67 11.36 -25.15
CA LYS A 112 15.51 12.70 -24.59
C LYS A 112 15.91 13.79 -25.59
N GLU A 113 17.06 13.61 -26.25
CA GLU A 113 17.57 14.57 -27.23
C GLU A 113 16.64 14.73 -28.44
N GLU A 114 16.04 13.63 -28.92
CA GLU A 114 15.17 13.66 -30.11
C GLU A 114 13.72 14.06 -29.79
N THR A 115 13.16 13.54 -28.70
CA THR A 115 11.72 13.70 -28.40
C THR A 115 11.41 14.81 -27.40
N GLY A 116 12.41 15.26 -26.63
CA GLY A 116 12.22 16.18 -25.51
C GLY A 116 11.53 15.57 -24.29
N MET A 117 11.20 14.27 -24.29
CA MET A 117 10.64 13.59 -23.12
C MET A 117 11.67 13.48 -21.99
N LEU A 118 11.20 13.55 -20.74
CA LEU A 118 12.01 13.13 -19.60
C LEU A 118 12.23 11.63 -19.63
N ILE A 119 13.40 11.17 -19.20
CA ILE A 119 13.76 9.75 -19.23
C ILE A 119 13.82 9.14 -17.85
N SER A 120 13.30 7.92 -17.73
CA SER A 120 13.18 7.21 -16.47
C SER A 120 13.61 5.75 -16.56
N THR A 121 14.27 5.25 -15.51
CA THR A 121 14.70 3.85 -15.40
C THR A 121 14.56 3.30 -13.98
N GLU A 122 14.53 1.97 -13.87
CA GLU A 122 14.68 1.25 -12.61
C GLU A 122 16.13 1.32 -12.12
N VAL A 123 16.33 1.53 -10.82
CA VAL A 123 17.60 1.31 -10.13
C VAL A 123 17.41 0.31 -8.99
N ALA A 124 18.41 -0.54 -8.77
CA ALA A 124 18.34 -1.61 -7.78
C ALA A 124 19.63 -1.77 -6.95
N THR A 125 20.74 -1.20 -7.41
CA THR A 125 22.04 -1.20 -6.74
C THR A 125 22.66 0.20 -6.80
N PRO A 126 23.64 0.53 -5.95
CA PRO A 126 24.40 1.77 -6.03
C PRO A 126 24.98 2.04 -7.43
N GLU A 127 25.56 1.02 -8.07
CA GLU A 127 26.13 1.13 -9.42
C GLU A 127 25.07 1.54 -10.47
N HIS A 128 23.83 1.04 -10.36
CA HIS A 128 22.76 1.47 -11.25
C HIS A 128 22.43 2.96 -11.05
N VAL A 129 22.46 3.46 -9.81
CA VAL A 129 22.25 4.88 -9.51
C VAL A 129 23.36 5.72 -10.11
N GLU A 130 24.62 5.36 -9.87
CA GLU A 130 25.78 6.08 -10.40
C GLU A 130 25.74 6.18 -11.93
N LEU A 131 25.45 5.06 -12.61
CA LEU A 131 25.30 5.03 -14.06
C LEU A 131 24.08 5.84 -14.53
N ALA A 132 22.93 5.71 -13.87
CA ALA A 132 21.74 6.49 -14.24
C ALA A 132 22.00 8.01 -14.14
N LEU A 133 22.67 8.47 -13.08
CA LEU A 133 23.05 9.87 -12.91
C LEU A 133 24.10 10.32 -13.94
N LYS A 134 25.12 9.49 -14.19
CA LYS A 134 26.17 9.75 -15.20
C LYS A 134 25.59 9.98 -16.60
N TYR A 135 24.55 9.23 -16.97
CA TYR A 135 23.87 9.36 -18.26
C TYR A 135 22.68 10.33 -18.25
N GLY A 136 22.45 11.04 -17.14
CA GLY A 136 21.47 12.13 -17.06
C GLY A 136 20.01 11.67 -17.04
N MET A 137 19.71 10.55 -16.38
CA MET A 137 18.33 10.14 -16.12
C MET A 137 17.59 11.22 -15.31
N ASP A 138 16.34 11.51 -15.68
CA ASP A 138 15.55 12.56 -15.03
C ASP A 138 14.77 12.04 -13.82
N ILE A 139 14.35 10.77 -13.85
CA ILE A 139 13.48 10.17 -12.83
C ILE A 139 13.94 8.74 -12.58
N LEU A 140 14.12 8.36 -11.31
CA LEU A 140 14.43 6.98 -10.95
C LEU A 140 13.19 6.32 -10.34
N TRP A 141 13.00 5.03 -10.61
CA TRP A 141 12.13 4.22 -9.77
C TRP A 141 12.88 3.06 -9.13
N ILE A 142 12.42 2.69 -7.94
CA ILE A 142 12.93 1.53 -7.21
C ILE A 142 11.92 0.40 -7.33
N GLY A 143 12.38 -0.76 -7.79
CA GLY A 143 11.55 -1.94 -8.04
C GLY A 143 10.99 -2.58 -6.76
N ALA A 144 9.88 -3.31 -6.90
CA ALA A 144 9.15 -3.92 -5.79
C ALA A 144 9.96 -4.94 -4.96
N ARG A 145 10.98 -5.57 -5.56
CA ARG A 145 11.87 -6.51 -4.86
C ARG A 145 12.93 -5.79 -4.05
N THR A 146 13.41 -4.66 -4.55
CA THR A 146 14.38 -3.81 -3.88
C THR A 146 13.74 -3.08 -2.70
N SER A 147 12.51 -2.56 -2.88
CA SER A 147 11.75 -1.91 -1.80
C SER A 147 11.38 -2.86 -0.66
N ALA A 148 11.35 -4.16 -0.91
CA ALA A 148 11.16 -5.18 0.12
C ALA A 148 12.43 -5.48 0.95
N ASN A 149 13.58 -4.89 0.61
CA ASN A 149 14.86 -5.12 1.29
C ASN A 149 15.40 -3.83 1.93
N PRO A 150 15.30 -3.68 3.26
CA PRO A 150 15.80 -2.49 3.95
C PRO A 150 17.29 -2.19 3.75
N PHE A 151 18.14 -3.20 3.62
CA PHE A 151 19.57 -3.00 3.36
C PHE A 151 19.81 -2.43 1.96
N ALA A 152 19.10 -2.95 0.96
CA ALA A 152 19.18 -2.40 -0.40
C ALA A 152 18.65 -0.97 -0.45
N MET A 153 17.52 -0.69 0.22
CA MET A 153 16.99 0.66 0.33
C MET A 153 17.95 1.62 1.03
N GLN A 154 18.64 1.19 2.08
CA GLN A 154 19.65 2.02 2.75
C GLN A 154 20.82 2.32 1.82
N ALA A 155 21.37 1.31 1.14
CA ALA A 155 22.47 1.51 0.20
C ALA A 155 22.11 2.48 -0.93
N LEU A 156 20.88 2.40 -1.45
CA LEU A 156 20.38 3.36 -2.45
C LEU A 156 20.22 4.76 -1.88
N ALA A 157 19.71 4.90 -0.66
CA ALA A 157 19.58 6.20 0.01
C ALA A 157 20.94 6.86 0.23
N ASP A 158 21.93 6.11 0.71
CA ASP A 158 23.30 6.60 0.92
C ASP A 158 23.93 7.08 -0.42
N THR A 159 23.68 6.34 -1.51
CA THR A 159 24.19 6.70 -2.85
C THR A 159 23.50 7.94 -3.44
N LEU A 160 22.22 8.13 -3.14
CA LEU A 160 21.42 9.27 -3.59
C LEU A 160 21.55 10.52 -2.69
N GLN A 161 22.32 10.43 -1.61
CA GLN A 161 22.42 11.51 -0.63
C GLN A 161 22.89 12.82 -1.29
N GLY A 162 22.13 13.89 -1.05
CA GLY A 162 22.41 15.22 -1.61
C GLY A 162 22.02 15.42 -3.08
N MET A 163 21.38 14.45 -3.72
CA MET A 163 20.86 14.58 -5.09
C MET A 163 19.44 15.16 -5.10
N ASP A 164 19.16 16.06 -6.04
CA ASP A 164 17.81 16.58 -6.30
C ASP A 164 17.21 15.93 -7.55
N ILE A 165 16.75 14.67 -7.39
CA ILE A 165 16.12 13.89 -8.45
C ILE A 165 14.81 13.25 -7.94
N PRO A 166 13.73 13.24 -8.74
CA PRO A 166 12.54 12.47 -8.43
C PRO A 166 12.83 10.98 -8.28
N VAL A 167 12.40 10.41 -7.15
CA VAL A 167 12.48 8.96 -6.89
C VAL A 167 11.10 8.40 -6.58
N LEU A 168 10.68 7.41 -7.37
CA LEU A 168 9.42 6.72 -7.23
C LEU A 168 9.62 5.30 -6.67
N VAL A 169 9.04 5.00 -5.51
CA VAL A 169 9.23 3.69 -4.86
C VAL A 169 8.05 2.78 -5.14
N LYS A 170 8.26 1.65 -5.84
CA LYS A 170 7.21 0.63 -6.00
C LYS A 170 6.88 -0.02 -4.65
N ASN A 171 5.60 -0.32 -4.39
CA ASN A 171 5.24 -1.08 -3.18
C ASN A 171 6.03 -2.40 -3.10
N PRO A 172 6.38 -2.87 -1.89
CA PRO A 172 6.98 -4.18 -1.70
C PRO A 172 6.13 -5.29 -2.32
N VAL A 173 6.77 -6.40 -2.68
CA VAL A 173 6.07 -7.56 -3.26
C VAL A 173 5.04 -8.17 -2.30
N ASN A 174 5.24 -8.01 -0.99
CA ASN A 174 4.34 -8.39 0.09
C ASN A 174 3.50 -7.18 0.56
N PRO A 175 2.25 -7.38 1.03
CA PRO A 175 1.35 -6.32 1.48
C PRO A 175 1.75 -5.76 2.85
N ASP A 176 2.89 -5.10 2.89
CA ASP A 176 3.47 -4.49 4.08
C ASP A 176 3.61 -2.97 3.89
N LEU A 177 2.69 -2.24 4.53
CA LEU A 177 2.64 -0.79 4.48
C LEU A 177 3.83 -0.16 5.22
N GLU A 178 4.23 -0.71 6.37
CA GLU A 178 5.33 -0.18 7.17
C GLU A 178 6.66 -0.29 6.41
N LEU A 179 6.85 -1.39 5.67
CA LEU A 179 8.03 -1.57 4.83
C LEU A 179 8.09 -0.56 3.68
N TRP A 180 6.94 -0.25 3.06
CA TRP A 180 6.86 0.77 2.01
C TRP A 180 7.15 2.17 2.54
N ILE A 181 6.58 2.49 3.71
CA ILE A 181 6.80 3.74 4.43
C ILE A 181 8.27 3.88 4.86
N GLY A 182 8.87 2.82 5.42
CA GLY A 182 10.27 2.81 5.84
C GLY A 182 11.23 3.04 4.67
N ALA A 183 10.90 2.56 3.47
CA ALA A 183 11.66 2.86 2.26
C ALA A 183 11.66 4.37 1.93
N LEU A 184 10.52 5.05 2.06
CA LEU A 184 10.42 6.50 1.86
C LEU A 184 11.17 7.28 2.94
N GLN A 185 11.07 6.87 4.20
CA GLN A 185 11.78 7.51 5.32
C GLN A 185 13.30 7.49 5.11
N ARG A 186 13.86 6.38 4.64
CA ARG A 186 15.31 6.28 4.36
C ARG A 186 15.75 7.28 3.29
N LEU A 187 15.01 7.36 2.17
CA LEU A 187 15.32 8.31 1.11
C LEU A 187 15.16 9.76 1.60
N ASN A 188 14.12 10.04 2.39
CA ASN A 188 13.88 11.39 2.90
C ASN A 188 14.94 11.83 3.93
N GLN A 189 15.39 10.90 4.80
CA GLN A 189 16.51 11.13 5.71
C GLN A 189 17.84 11.38 4.98
N ALA A 190 18.04 10.77 3.80
CA ALA A 190 19.17 11.08 2.92
C ALA A 190 19.04 12.44 2.20
N GLY A 191 17.96 13.18 2.44
CA GLY A 191 17.73 14.54 1.93
C GLY A 191 16.86 14.62 0.68
N LEU A 192 16.35 13.49 0.16
CA LEU A 192 15.48 13.51 -1.01
C LEU A 192 14.07 13.97 -0.63
N LYS A 193 13.60 15.06 -1.27
CA LYS A 193 12.28 15.63 -1.03
C LYS A 193 11.27 15.33 -2.14
N ARG A 194 11.75 15.10 -3.36
CA ARG A 194 10.91 14.78 -4.53
C ARG A 194 10.64 13.28 -4.58
N LEU A 195 9.84 12.82 -3.62
CA LEU A 195 9.50 11.40 -3.47
C LEU A 195 8.05 11.14 -3.87
N GLY A 196 7.84 9.98 -4.50
CA GLY A 196 6.52 9.45 -4.79
C GLY A 196 6.54 7.93 -4.73
N VAL A 197 5.38 7.33 -4.93
CA VAL A 197 5.27 5.87 -4.91
C VAL A 197 4.56 5.34 -6.14
N ILE A 198 4.87 4.08 -6.48
CA ILE A 198 4.21 3.36 -7.56
C ILE A 198 3.48 2.16 -6.97
N HIS A 199 2.16 2.19 -7.01
CA HIS A 199 1.34 1.05 -6.65
C HIS A 199 1.21 0.07 -7.82
N ARG A 200 1.72 -1.14 -7.64
CA ARG A 200 1.82 -2.21 -8.64
C ARG A 200 1.16 -3.52 -8.22
N GLY A 201 0.37 -3.47 -7.15
CA GLY A 201 -0.27 -4.63 -6.52
C GLY A 201 0.71 -5.55 -5.78
N PHE A 202 0.19 -6.58 -5.12
CA PHE A 202 0.94 -7.50 -4.28
C PHE A 202 0.94 -8.91 -4.82
N SER A 203 2.02 -9.64 -4.59
CA SER A 203 2.19 -11.00 -5.08
C SER A 203 1.19 -11.94 -4.41
N SER A 204 0.61 -12.87 -5.16
CA SER A 204 -0.26 -13.93 -4.64
C SER A 204 0.24 -15.30 -5.10
N TYR A 205 0.08 -16.32 -4.27
CA TYR A 205 0.39 -17.70 -4.64
C TYR A 205 -0.70 -18.32 -5.54
N GLU A 206 -1.93 -17.80 -5.48
CA GLU A 206 -3.06 -18.31 -6.24
C GLU A 206 -3.12 -17.68 -7.63
N LYS A 207 -3.47 -18.48 -8.64
CA LYS A 207 -3.81 -17.95 -9.97
C LYS A 207 -5.14 -17.19 -9.87
N LYS A 208 -5.06 -15.86 -9.84
CA LYS A 208 -6.21 -14.96 -9.89
C LYS A 208 -6.31 -14.26 -11.24
N ILE A 209 -7.36 -13.44 -11.40
CA ILE A 209 -7.55 -12.56 -12.56
C ILE A 209 -6.35 -11.62 -12.73
N TYR A 210 -5.83 -11.12 -11.62
CA TYR A 210 -4.67 -10.22 -11.57
C TYR A 210 -3.36 -10.99 -11.44
N ARG A 211 -2.30 -10.49 -12.08
CA ARG A 211 -0.91 -10.94 -11.83
C ARG A 211 -0.47 -10.56 -10.42
N ASN A 212 -0.79 -9.34 -9.98
CA ASN A 212 -0.57 -8.88 -8.61
C ASN A 212 -1.88 -8.30 -8.10
N VAL A 213 -2.37 -8.79 -6.96
CA VAL A 213 -3.66 -8.38 -6.40
C VAL A 213 -3.55 -6.91 -5.97
N PRO A 214 -4.44 -6.00 -6.42
CA PRO A 214 -4.29 -4.58 -6.13
C PRO A 214 -4.24 -4.27 -4.62
N MET A 215 -5.16 -4.81 -3.83
CA MET A 215 -5.29 -4.48 -2.40
C MET A 215 -5.32 -2.95 -2.18
N TRP A 216 -6.24 -2.28 -2.86
CA TRP A 216 -6.41 -0.82 -2.89
C TRP A 216 -6.46 -0.16 -1.51
N GLN A 217 -6.88 -0.87 -0.48
CA GLN A 217 -6.87 -0.39 0.91
C GLN A 217 -5.49 0.04 1.40
N ILE A 218 -4.40 -0.55 0.89
CA ILE A 218 -3.03 -0.22 1.31
C ILE A 218 -2.58 1.16 0.80
N PRO A 219 -2.62 1.48 -0.51
CA PRO A 219 -2.30 2.83 -0.98
C PRO A 219 -3.28 3.89 -0.46
N ILE A 220 -4.54 3.55 -0.20
CA ILE A 220 -5.50 4.46 0.44
C ILE A 220 -5.06 4.80 1.86
N GLU A 221 -4.68 3.79 2.66
CA GLU A 221 -4.16 4.01 4.02
C GLU A 221 -2.83 4.77 4.00
N LEU A 222 -1.95 4.50 3.02
CA LEU A 222 -0.72 5.26 2.82
C LEU A 222 -1.01 6.76 2.62
N ARG A 223 -1.95 7.09 1.73
CA ARG A 223 -2.38 8.48 1.51
C ARG A 223 -2.99 9.10 2.76
N ARG A 224 -3.77 8.35 3.53
CA ARG A 224 -4.34 8.84 4.80
C ARG A 224 -3.25 9.23 5.79
N ARG A 225 -2.16 8.46 5.86
CA ARG A 225 -1.02 8.73 6.76
C ARG A 225 -0.07 9.80 6.24
N ILE A 226 0.03 9.95 4.92
CA ILE A 226 0.93 10.90 4.25
C ILE A 226 0.14 11.66 3.15
N PRO A 227 -0.71 12.65 3.51
CA PRO A 227 -1.68 13.27 2.61
C PRO A 227 -1.11 13.99 1.38
N GLY A 228 0.18 14.33 1.39
CA GLY A 228 0.88 14.98 0.28
C GLY A 228 1.68 14.04 -0.63
N LEU A 229 1.68 12.73 -0.37
CA LEU A 229 2.49 11.78 -1.12
C LEU A 229 1.87 11.45 -2.50
N PRO A 230 2.58 11.71 -3.61
CA PRO A 230 2.11 11.32 -4.93
C PRO A 230 2.10 9.80 -5.11
N ILE A 231 0.99 9.26 -5.62
CA ILE A 231 0.77 7.84 -5.87
C ILE A 231 0.48 7.63 -7.35
N ILE A 232 1.36 6.87 -8.01
CA ILE A 232 1.25 6.47 -9.41
C ILE A 232 0.76 5.01 -9.47
N CYS A 233 -0.19 4.68 -10.36
CA CYS A 233 -0.62 3.29 -10.56
C CYS A 233 0.17 2.61 -11.68
N ASP A 234 0.55 1.35 -11.48
CA ASP A 234 1.15 0.46 -12.48
C ASP A 234 0.14 -0.63 -12.91
N PRO A 235 -0.79 -0.30 -13.83
CA PRO A 235 -1.82 -1.24 -14.27
C PRO A 235 -1.24 -2.43 -15.03
N SER A 236 -0.09 -2.26 -15.72
CA SER A 236 0.57 -3.32 -16.47
C SER A 236 1.04 -4.45 -15.56
N HIS A 237 1.68 -4.13 -14.43
CA HIS A 237 2.13 -5.14 -13.49
C HIS A 237 0.98 -5.68 -12.62
N ILE A 238 -0.01 -4.87 -12.25
CA ILE A 238 -1.21 -5.36 -11.54
C ILE A 238 -1.94 -6.39 -12.39
N GLY A 239 -2.32 -6.01 -13.62
CA GLY A 239 -3.10 -6.85 -14.51
C GLY A 239 -2.31 -8.02 -15.08
N GLY A 240 -1.10 -7.76 -15.58
CA GLY A 240 -0.28 -8.76 -16.28
C GLY A 240 -0.88 -9.23 -17.62
N ARG A 241 -1.86 -8.48 -18.15
CA ARG A 241 -2.53 -8.71 -19.44
C ARG A 241 -3.15 -7.41 -19.95
N ARG A 242 -3.19 -7.22 -21.28
CA ARG A 242 -3.58 -5.96 -21.94
C ARG A 242 -5.01 -5.50 -21.65
N ASP A 243 -5.98 -6.42 -21.64
CA ASP A 243 -7.40 -6.09 -21.43
C ASP A 243 -7.71 -5.60 -20.02
N LEU A 244 -6.81 -5.82 -19.05
CA LEU A 244 -6.95 -5.26 -17.70
C LEU A 244 -6.37 -3.86 -17.56
N ILE A 245 -5.60 -3.36 -18.53
CA ILE A 245 -4.93 -2.05 -18.38
C ILE A 245 -5.96 -0.93 -18.27
N ALA A 246 -6.88 -0.84 -19.24
CA ALA A 246 -7.90 0.21 -19.25
C ALA A 246 -8.76 0.28 -17.97
N PRO A 247 -9.37 -0.83 -17.49
CA PRO A 247 -10.16 -0.78 -16.26
C PRO A 247 -9.31 -0.47 -15.02
N LEU A 248 -8.05 -0.91 -14.96
CA LEU A 248 -7.15 -0.58 -13.85
C LEU A 248 -6.69 0.88 -13.85
N CYS A 249 -6.48 1.47 -15.04
CA CYS A 249 -6.24 2.90 -15.16
C CYS A 249 -7.43 3.69 -14.63
N GLN A 250 -8.65 3.35 -15.04
CA GLN A 250 -9.85 4.06 -14.58
C GLN A 250 -10.06 3.91 -13.06
N GLN A 251 -9.87 2.70 -12.51
CA GLN A 251 -9.94 2.48 -11.06
C GLN A 251 -8.94 3.35 -10.29
N ALA A 252 -7.71 3.50 -10.80
CA ALA A 252 -6.71 4.35 -10.17
C ALA A 252 -7.15 5.83 -10.16
N MET A 253 -7.72 6.32 -11.26
CA MET A 253 -8.25 7.69 -11.34
C MET A 253 -9.45 7.88 -10.41
N ASP A 254 -10.35 6.90 -10.32
CA ASP A 254 -11.50 6.92 -9.41
C ASP A 254 -11.08 6.96 -7.93
N LEU A 255 -9.94 6.37 -7.60
CA LEU A 255 -9.31 6.40 -6.27
C LEU A 255 -8.42 7.62 -6.04
N GLY A 256 -8.30 8.52 -7.03
CA GLY A 256 -7.57 9.77 -6.92
C GLY A 256 -6.06 9.69 -7.14
N PHE A 257 -5.54 8.65 -7.78
CA PHE A 257 -4.09 8.52 -7.99
C PHE A 257 -3.60 9.61 -8.94
N ASP A 258 -2.37 10.10 -8.73
CA ASP A 258 -1.85 11.29 -9.41
C ASP A 258 -1.31 10.99 -10.82
N GLY A 259 -1.18 9.71 -11.16
CA GLY A 259 -0.66 9.31 -12.47
C GLY A 259 -0.62 7.81 -12.70
N LEU A 260 -0.09 7.46 -13.86
CA LEU A 260 0.00 6.11 -14.38
C LEU A 260 1.43 5.83 -14.86
N ILE A 261 1.93 4.61 -14.61
CA ILE A 261 3.12 4.06 -15.26
C ILE A 261 2.71 2.82 -16.06
N VAL A 262 2.74 2.91 -17.39
CA VAL A 262 2.17 1.89 -18.28
C VAL A 262 3.23 1.37 -19.24
N GLU A 263 3.31 0.05 -19.37
CA GLU A 263 4.22 -0.55 -20.33
C GLU A 263 3.66 -0.47 -21.76
N SER A 264 4.45 0.14 -22.65
CA SER A 264 4.10 0.34 -24.04
C SER A 264 5.27 -0.05 -24.94
N HIS A 265 5.00 -0.79 -26.01
CA HIS A 265 6.00 -1.33 -26.92
C HIS A 265 5.55 -1.14 -28.37
N CYS A 266 6.45 -0.80 -29.29
CA CYS A 266 6.12 -0.67 -30.72
C CYS A 266 5.56 -1.97 -31.33
N ASN A 267 5.98 -3.14 -30.82
CA ASN A 267 5.45 -4.45 -31.22
C ASN A 267 5.36 -5.44 -30.04
N PRO A 268 4.30 -5.38 -29.22
CA PRO A 268 4.23 -6.14 -27.97
C PRO A 268 4.37 -7.66 -28.09
N GLU A 269 3.95 -8.25 -29.22
CA GLU A 269 4.05 -9.70 -29.46
C GLU A 269 5.49 -10.20 -29.58
N LYS A 270 6.42 -9.31 -29.96
CA LYS A 270 7.85 -9.64 -30.13
C LYS A 270 8.72 -9.20 -28.96
N ALA A 271 8.14 -8.60 -27.92
CA ALA A 271 8.90 -8.10 -26.79
C ALA A 271 9.64 -9.24 -26.04
N TRP A 272 10.88 -8.99 -25.67
CA TRP A 272 11.76 -9.94 -24.97
C TRP A 272 11.38 -10.12 -23.50
N SER A 273 10.53 -9.23 -22.98
CA SER A 273 10.01 -9.28 -21.62
C SER A 273 8.55 -8.84 -21.59
N ASP A 274 7.74 -9.49 -20.74
CA ASP A 274 6.41 -8.98 -20.38
C ASP A 274 5.48 -8.70 -21.58
N ALA A 275 5.65 -9.45 -22.68
CA ALA A 275 4.90 -9.30 -23.93
C ALA A 275 3.37 -9.24 -23.74
N LYS A 276 2.83 -10.00 -22.78
CA LYS A 276 1.39 -10.17 -22.56
C LYS A 276 0.67 -8.92 -22.03
N GLN A 277 1.38 -7.98 -21.45
CA GLN A 277 0.80 -6.79 -20.81
C GLN A 277 1.24 -5.47 -21.43
N GLN A 278 2.22 -5.47 -22.34
CA GLN A 278 2.59 -4.25 -23.04
C GLN A 278 1.53 -3.93 -24.09
N VAL A 279 1.09 -2.68 -24.17
CA VAL A 279 0.21 -2.20 -25.27
C VAL A 279 1.03 -1.45 -26.32
N THR A 280 0.46 -1.17 -27.49
CA THR A 280 1.11 -0.26 -28.42
C THR A 280 0.86 1.19 -27.99
N PRO A 281 1.69 2.16 -28.44
CA PRO A 281 1.44 3.57 -28.21
C PRO A 281 0.03 4.02 -28.64
N ASP A 282 -0.51 3.51 -29.76
CA ASP A 282 -1.89 3.82 -30.19
C ASP A 282 -2.96 3.34 -29.22
N ILE A 283 -2.81 2.11 -28.73
CA ILE A 283 -3.75 1.56 -27.75
C ILE A 283 -3.64 2.31 -26.42
N LEU A 284 -2.43 2.71 -26.01
CA LEU A 284 -2.25 3.52 -24.81
C LEU A 284 -2.97 4.87 -24.96
N ASP A 285 -2.76 5.61 -26.04
CA ASP A 285 -3.43 6.89 -26.27
C ASP A 285 -4.96 6.74 -26.32
N TYR A 286 -5.46 5.69 -26.96
CA TYR A 286 -6.89 5.37 -26.92
C TYR A 286 -7.38 5.16 -25.48
N ILE A 287 -6.66 4.38 -24.65
CA ILE A 287 -7.01 4.18 -23.23
C ILE A 287 -7.02 5.51 -22.49
N LEU A 288 -5.98 6.34 -22.65
CA LEU A 288 -5.88 7.64 -22.00
C LEU A 288 -7.00 8.59 -22.41
N SER A 289 -7.41 8.56 -23.68
CA SER A 289 -8.52 9.39 -24.20
C SER A 289 -9.88 9.05 -23.60
N LEU A 290 -10.05 7.83 -23.06
CA LEU A 290 -11.28 7.36 -22.43
C LEU A 290 -11.31 7.60 -20.91
N LEU A 291 -10.21 8.03 -20.30
CA LEU A 291 -10.16 8.19 -18.85
C LEU A 291 -11.03 9.35 -18.40
N VAL A 292 -11.84 9.09 -17.38
CA VAL A 292 -12.58 10.12 -16.66
C VAL A 292 -11.79 10.47 -15.40
N VAL A 293 -11.09 11.61 -15.42
CA VAL A 293 -10.41 12.18 -14.26
C VAL A 293 -11.41 13.09 -13.53
N ARG A 294 -11.66 12.83 -12.25
CA ARG A 294 -12.61 13.62 -11.45
C ARG A 294 -11.85 14.47 -10.44
N ASP A 295 -12.21 15.75 -10.34
CA ASP A 295 -11.61 16.67 -9.38
C ASP A 295 -11.98 16.31 -7.93
N HIS A 296 -11.01 16.49 -7.04
CA HIS A 296 -11.15 16.26 -5.60
C HIS A 296 -12.03 17.30 -4.89
N THR A 297 -12.29 18.45 -5.54
CA THR A 297 -12.89 19.62 -4.91
C THR A 297 -14.27 19.90 -5.48
N SER A 298 -15.27 19.23 -4.92
CA SER A 298 -16.65 19.71 -4.93
C SER A 298 -17.38 19.18 -3.71
N THR A 299 -17.10 19.75 -2.53
CA THR A 299 -18.08 19.73 -1.44
C THR A 299 -19.25 20.60 -1.86
N THR A 300 -20.23 20.00 -2.52
CA THR A 300 -21.53 20.64 -2.73
C THR A 300 -22.28 20.63 -1.40
N GLU A 301 -23.17 21.61 -1.20
CA GLU A 301 -24.04 21.63 -0.01
C GLU A 301 -24.85 20.31 0.10
N GLY A 302 -25.25 19.72 -1.03
CA GLY A 302 -25.89 18.41 -1.07
C GLY A 302 -25.05 17.28 -0.49
N LEU A 303 -23.74 17.24 -0.79
CA LEU A 303 -22.84 16.23 -0.22
C LEU A 303 -22.66 16.43 1.29
N ARG A 304 -22.62 17.68 1.75
CA ARG A 304 -22.53 18.01 3.18
C ARG A 304 -23.76 17.50 3.95
N LEU A 305 -24.95 17.72 3.41
CA LEU A 305 -26.20 17.25 4.02
C LEU A 305 -26.26 15.72 4.08
N LEU A 306 -25.88 15.02 3.00
CA LEU A 306 -25.82 13.56 3.00
C LEU A 306 -24.80 13.01 3.99
N ARG A 307 -23.63 13.64 4.12
CA ARG A 307 -22.63 13.27 5.13
C ARG A 307 -23.14 13.46 6.55
N ALA A 308 -23.84 14.57 6.83
CA ALA A 308 -24.46 14.78 8.14
C ALA A 308 -25.52 13.71 8.46
N GLN A 309 -26.31 13.27 7.47
CA GLN A 309 -27.24 12.15 7.65
C GLN A 309 -26.51 10.83 7.97
N ILE A 310 -25.39 10.56 7.30
CA ILE A 310 -24.54 9.40 7.63
C ILE A 310 -24.02 9.53 9.06
N ASP A 311 -23.50 10.70 9.45
CA ASP A 311 -22.99 10.93 10.80
C ASP A 311 -24.07 10.68 11.87
N GLU A 312 -25.32 11.09 11.64
CA GLU A 312 -26.45 10.80 12.56
C GLU A 312 -26.73 9.29 12.69
N VAL A 313 -26.69 8.56 11.57
CA VAL A 313 -26.87 7.10 11.55
C VAL A 313 -25.70 6.40 12.25
N ASP A 314 -24.47 6.82 12.00
CA ASP A 314 -23.25 6.26 12.61
C ASP A 314 -23.23 6.48 14.12
N ASN A 315 -23.63 7.67 14.58
CA ASN A 315 -23.81 7.96 16.00
C ASN A 315 -24.86 7.04 16.63
N SER A 316 -25.98 6.81 15.94
CA SER A 316 -27.02 5.88 16.38
C SER A 316 -26.51 4.43 16.44
N LEU A 317 -25.73 4.01 15.44
CA LEU A 317 -25.09 2.70 15.40
C LEU A 317 -24.14 2.49 16.58
N MET A 318 -23.31 3.49 16.90
CA MET A 318 -22.42 3.47 18.06
C MET A 318 -23.20 3.36 19.37
N GLY A 319 -24.31 4.09 19.51
CA GLY A 319 -25.20 3.97 20.67
C GLY A 319 -25.81 2.57 20.81
N LEU A 320 -26.25 1.96 19.71
CA LEU A 320 -26.80 0.60 19.67
C LEU A 320 -25.75 -0.46 20.02
N LEU A 321 -24.53 -0.33 19.49
CA LEU A 321 -23.41 -1.22 19.82
C LEU A 321 -23.04 -1.12 21.30
N SER A 322 -22.95 0.10 21.86
CA SER A 322 -22.70 0.32 23.28
C SER A 322 -23.76 -0.35 24.17
N LYS A 323 -25.04 -0.16 23.83
CA LYS A 323 -26.17 -0.82 24.51
C LYS A 323 -26.07 -2.35 24.41
N ARG A 324 -25.75 -2.88 23.22
CA ARG A 324 -25.56 -4.31 22.99
C ARG A 324 -24.42 -4.87 23.85
N PHE A 325 -23.27 -4.19 23.90
CA PHE A 325 -22.13 -4.63 24.71
C PHE A 325 -22.41 -4.55 26.22
N ARG A 326 -23.23 -3.61 26.69
CA ARG A 326 -23.72 -3.61 28.08
C ARG A 326 -24.48 -4.89 28.41
N ILE A 327 -25.40 -5.31 27.54
CA ILE A 327 -26.13 -6.58 27.69
C ILE A 327 -25.17 -7.77 27.63
N CYS A 328 -24.16 -7.74 26.76
CA CYS A 328 -23.14 -8.79 26.72
C CYS A 328 -22.37 -8.92 28.04
N ARG A 329 -22.06 -7.80 28.71
CA ARG A 329 -21.42 -7.81 30.03
C ARG A 329 -22.33 -8.38 31.11
N GLU A 330 -23.62 -8.02 31.10
CA GLU A 330 -24.63 -8.61 31.99
C GLU A 330 -24.74 -10.14 31.79
N ILE A 331 -24.74 -10.61 30.54
CA ILE A 331 -24.69 -12.05 30.20
C ILE A 331 -23.41 -12.70 30.75
N GLY A 332 -22.27 -12.02 30.65
CA GLY A 332 -20.99 -12.48 31.21
C GLY A 332 -21.05 -12.68 32.71
N THR A 333 -21.57 -11.69 33.45
CA THR A 333 -21.80 -11.78 34.90
C THR A 333 -22.72 -12.94 35.25
N PHE A 334 -23.86 -13.07 34.55
CA PHE A 334 -24.79 -14.16 34.77
C PHE A 334 -24.13 -15.53 34.55
N LYS A 335 -23.38 -15.70 33.45
CA LYS A 335 -22.65 -16.95 33.16
C LYS A 335 -21.63 -17.27 34.24
N LYS A 336 -20.91 -16.27 34.75
CA LYS A 336 -19.94 -16.43 35.84
C LYS A 336 -20.62 -16.95 37.10
N GLU A 337 -21.71 -16.30 37.52
CA GLU A 337 -22.49 -16.68 38.71
C GLU A 337 -23.05 -18.11 38.62
N HIS A 338 -23.32 -18.60 37.40
CA HIS A 338 -23.91 -19.91 37.15
C HIS A 338 -22.90 -20.95 36.62
N ASN A 339 -21.59 -20.68 36.67
CA ASN A 339 -20.52 -21.57 36.18
C ASN A 339 -20.73 -22.05 34.72
N MET A 340 -21.22 -21.16 33.84
CA MET A 340 -21.48 -21.45 32.43
C MET A 340 -20.30 -21.03 31.53
N THR A 341 -20.13 -21.74 30.40
CA THR A 341 -19.11 -21.37 29.41
C THR A 341 -19.46 -20.10 28.64
N VAL A 342 -18.45 -19.28 28.35
CA VAL A 342 -18.62 -18.01 27.60
C VAL A 342 -19.01 -18.28 26.15
N LEU A 343 -18.29 -19.16 25.46
CA LEU A 343 -18.56 -19.46 24.05
C LEU A 343 -19.63 -20.54 23.91
N GLN A 344 -20.65 -20.24 23.12
CA GLN A 344 -21.74 -21.16 22.76
C GLN A 344 -21.88 -21.16 21.24
N THR A 345 -21.26 -22.14 20.57
CA THR A 345 -21.15 -22.23 19.11
C THR A 345 -22.49 -22.30 18.39
N GLY A 346 -23.50 -22.97 18.96
CA GLY A 346 -24.84 -23.02 18.37
C GLY A 346 -25.52 -21.64 18.24
N ARG A 347 -25.34 -20.77 19.24
CA ARG A 347 -25.87 -19.40 19.21
C ARG A 347 -25.12 -18.52 18.23
N TYR A 348 -23.83 -18.76 18.04
CA TYR A 348 -23.01 -18.03 17.08
C TYR A 348 -23.47 -18.28 15.64
N ASN A 349 -23.62 -19.56 15.25
CA ASN A 349 -24.08 -19.93 13.92
C ASN A 349 -25.50 -19.40 13.64
N GLU A 350 -26.40 -19.47 14.63
CA GLU A 350 -27.76 -18.93 14.52
C GLU A 350 -27.76 -17.41 14.26
N ILE A 351 -26.83 -16.66 14.87
CA ILE A 351 -26.70 -15.21 14.64
C ILE A 351 -26.23 -14.97 13.21
N LEU A 352 -25.18 -15.65 12.74
CA LEU A 352 -24.65 -15.42 11.39
C LEU A 352 -25.70 -15.75 10.31
N GLU A 353 -26.42 -16.86 10.43
CA GLU A 353 -27.49 -17.23 9.49
C GLU A 353 -28.62 -16.21 9.48
N LYS A 354 -29.13 -15.82 10.67
CA LYS A 354 -30.24 -14.86 10.77
C LYS A 354 -29.84 -13.47 10.25
N ARG A 355 -28.61 -13.03 10.51
CA ARG A 355 -28.12 -11.72 10.07
C ARG A 355 -27.81 -11.71 8.57
N GLY A 356 -27.29 -12.80 8.02
CA GLY A 356 -27.14 -12.96 6.57
C GLY A 356 -28.49 -12.87 5.84
N ALA A 357 -29.53 -13.56 6.33
CA ALA A 357 -30.86 -13.47 5.74
C ALA A 357 -31.49 -12.07 5.85
N GLN A 358 -31.30 -11.40 7.00
CA GLN A 358 -31.76 -10.03 7.19
C GLN A 358 -31.04 -9.03 6.27
N ALA A 359 -29.74 -9.22 6.04
CA ALA A 359 -28.95 -8.38 5.16
C ALA A 359 -29.52 -8.37 3.74
N SER A 360 -29.87 -9.55 3.19
CA SER A 360 -30.53 -9.66 1.89
C SER A 360 -31.82 -8.86 1.81
N LEU A 361 -32.66 -8.90 2.86
CA LEU A 361 -33.94 -8.16 2.91
C LEU A 361 -33.74 -6.65 2.95
N CYS A 362 -32.61 -6.19 3.50
CA CYS A 362 -32.24 -4.78 3.57
C CYS A 362 -31.42 -4.31 2.36
N GLY A 363 -31.22 -5.16 1.35
CA GLY A 363 -30.42 -4.83 0.15
C GLY A 363 -28.91 -4.79 0.40
N MET A 364 -28.42 -5.46 1.44
CA MET A 364 -27.00 -5.59 1.78
C MET A 364 -26.45 -6.98 1.38
N ASP A 365 -25.16 -7.05 1.05
CA ASP A 365 -24.48 -8.32 0.79
C ASP A 365 -24.44 -9.20 2.06
N PRO A 366 -24.88 -10.48 1.98
CA PRO A 366 -24.90 -11.36 3.14
C PRO A 366 -23.52 -11.67 3.74
N ASN A 367 -22.47 -11.74 2.90
CA ASN A 367 -21.11 -12.03 3.38
C ASN A 367 -20.54 -10.83 4.13
N PHE A 368 -20.78 -9.61 3.65
CA PHE A 368 -20.43 -8.39 4.37
C PHE A 368 -21.09 -8.36 5.75
N ALA A 369 -22.39 -8.65 5.84
CA ALA A 369 -23.09 -8.68 7.12
C ALA A 369 -22.53 -9.76 8.05
N ALA A 370 -22.20 -10.94 7.54
CA ALA A 370 -21.56 -11.99 8.33
C ALA A 370 -20.24 -11.51 8.95
N GLN A 371 -19.36 -10.87 8.16
CA GLN A 371 -18.08 -10.34 8.65
C GLN A 371 -18.27 -9.28 9.74
N VAL A 372 -19.21 -8.35 9.57
CA VAL A 372 -19.50 -7.32 10.58
C VAL A 372 -19.98 -7.95 11.89
N PHE A 373 -20.90 -8.92 11.82
CA PHE A 373 -21.45 -9.57 13.01
C PHE A 373 -20.47 -10.55 13.67
N GLU A 374 -19.54 -11.12 12.92
CA GLU A 374 -18.40 -11.88 13.44
C GLU A 374 -17.51 -10.99 14.31
N LEU A 375 -17.05 -9.84 13.80
CA LEU A 375 -16.24 -8.88 14.58
C LEU A 375 -16.96 -8.40 15.85
N ILE A 376 -18.26 -8.08 15.74
CA ILE A 376 -19.08 -7.70 16.89
C ILE A 376 -19.17 -8.86 17.91
N HIS A 377 -19.26 -10.11 17.44
CA HIS A 377 -19.32 -11.27 18.31
C HIS A 377 -17.99 -11.51 19.02
N GLU A 378 -16.86 -11.46 18.31
CA GLU A 378 -15.52 -11.60 18.88
C GLU A 378 -15.30 -10.59 20.01
N GLU A 379 -15.66 -9.32 19.78
CA GLU A 379 -15.59 -8.28 20.81
C GLU A 379 -16.50 -8.58 22.02
N SER A 380 -17.67 -9.17 21.78
CA SER A 380 -18.58 -9.60 22.86
C SER A 380 -18.00 -10.72 23.70
N VAL A 381 -17.29 -11.66 23.07
CA VAL A 381 -16.62 -12.78 23.75
C VAL A 381 -15.44 -12.25 24.56
N ARG A 382 -14.63 -11.35 23.99
CA ARG A 382 -13.51 -10.70 24.67
C ARG A 382 -13.95 -10.02 25.97
N GLN A 383 -15.00 -9.19 25.92
CA GLN A 383 -15.53 -8.52 27.12
C GLN A 383 -16.13 -9.48 28.16
N GLN A 384 -16.78 -10.57 27.73
CA GLN A 384 -17.28 -11.59 28.66
C GLN A 384 -16.14 -12.34 29.36
N LEU A 385 -15.07 -12.68 28.63
CA LEU A 385 -13.89 -13.33 29.20
C LEU A 385 -13.21 -12.43 30.25
N GLU A 386 -13.11 -11.12 30.02
CA GLU A 386 -12.60 -10.18 31.02
C GLU A 386 -13.40 -10.20 32.34
N ILE A 387 -14.71 -10.43 32.28
CA ILE A 387 -15.57 -10.49 33.49
C ILE A 387 -15.46 -11.84 34.19
N VAL A 388 -15.46 -12.92 33.43
CA VAL A 388 -15.36 -14.29 33.96
C VAL A 388 -14.01 -14.55 34.61
N ASN A 389 -12.93 -13.94 34.07
CA ASN A 389 -11.56 -14.12 34.56
C ASN A 389 -11.14 -13.13 35.68
N ARG A 390 -11.95 -12.11 35.95
CA ARG A 390 -11.86 -11.33 37.21
C ARG A 390 -12.43 -12.15 38.36
#